data_AF-A0A8H7V768-F1
#
_entry.id   AF-A0A8H7V768-F1
#
_cell.length_a   1.000
_cell.length_b   1.000
_cell.length_c   1.000
_cell.angle_alpha   90.00
_cell.angle_beta   90.00
_cell.angle_gamma   90.00
#
_symmetry.space_group_name_H-M   'P 1'
#
loop_
_entity.id
_entity.type
_entity.pdbx_description
1 polymer ?
#
loop_
_entity_poly.entity_id
_entity_poly.type
_entity_poly.pdbx_seq_one_letter_code
_entity_poly.pdbx_strand_id
1 'polypeptide(L)'
;RPFRYHLYPTGISRTDDNQQEENKVQFVSHAQVIQFLNITYLHSDPMNEEVYEWKSLTNSDILSLVWKYTDLFDNKTVISFGNGVVRSLFVAKEQYIDDIAKRVLDYLPHYQLFIQSLKKERYNIVGYARKSRTNENDESRIRLLQQMASRLKERSLVDKIFVSPRANANELMVERDLIKNEDILKQLTVEGDAQDLLNYINQNKKICLIIPGYAENVYTYVFLSLCTSMTTPVF
;
A
#
# COMPACT_ATOMS: atom_id res chain seq x y z
N ARG A 1 22.64 13.14 -9.35
CA ARG A 1 21.44 12.96 -8.50
C ARG A 1 21.20 11.46 -8.36
N PRO A 2 21.49 10.81 -7.22
CA PRO A 2 21.55 9.35 -7.17
C PRO A 2 20.20 8.66 -6.90
N PHE A 3 19.13 9.43 -6.67
CA PHE A 3 17.81 8.89 -6.35
C PHE A 3 16.80 9.28 -7.44
N ARG A 4 16.12 8.28 -8.01
CA ARG A 4 14.99 8.45 -8.91
C ARG A 4 13.74 7.95 -8.18
N TYR A 5 12.90 8.90 -7.77
CA TYR A 5 11.60 8.59 -7.17
C TYR A 5 10.64 8.20 -8.28
N HIS A 6 10.05 7.01 -8.16
CA HIS A 6 8.95 6.60 -9.02
C HIS A 6 7.70 6.49 -8.14
N LEU A 7 6.72 7.35 -8.40
CA LEU A 7 5.34 7.09 -8.03
C LEU A 7 4.83 5.92 -8.89
N TYR A 8 3.77 5.24 -8.45
CA TYR A 8 3.16 4.17 -9.24
C TYR A 8 2.98 4.60 -10.70
N PRO A 9 3.18 3.70 -11.67
CA PRO A 9 2.75 3.96 -13.03
C PRO A 9 1.25 4.31 -13.01
N THR A 10 0.91 5.57 -13.22
CA THR A 10 -0.48 6.05 -13.32
C THR A 10 -1.07 5.80 -14.71
N GLY A 11 -0.31 5.17 -15.60
CA GLY A 11 -0.80 4.76 -16.90
C GLY A 11 0.27 3.99 -17.67
N ILE A 12 -0.04 2.75 -18.00
CA ILE A 12 0.51 2.11 -19.19
C ILE A 12 -0.71 1.90 -20.10
N SER A 13 -0.62 2.37 -21.35
CA SER A 13 -1.70 2.26 -22.32
C SER A 13 -2.15 0.81 -22.48
N ARG A 14 -3.46 0.59 -22.33
CA ARG A 14 -4.11 -0.67 -22.69
C ARG A 14 -3.87 -0.91 -24.18
N THR A 15 -3.30 -2.07 -24.50
CA THR A 15 -3.42 -2.63 -25.85
C THR A 15 -4.77 -3.34 -25.87
N ASP A 16 -5.61 -2.91 -26.81
CA ASP A 16 -6.96 -3.44 -27.01
C ASP A 16 -6.93 -4.90 -27.48
N ASP A 17 -8.11 -5.52 -27.35
CA ASP A 17 -8.53 -6.83 -27.83
C ASP A 17 -8.18 -8.06 -26.96
N ASN A 18 -9.14 -8.42 -26.10
CA ASN A 18 -9.94 -9.62 -26.36
C ASN A 18 -11.18 -9.68 -25.46
N GLN A 19 -12.31 -10.01 -26.07
CA GLN A 19 -13.59 -10.31 -25.42
C GLN A 19 -13.42 -11.48 -24.44
N GLN A 20 -13.42 -11.20 -23.15
CA GLN A 20 -13.60 -12.19 -22.09
C GLN A 20 -14.92 -11.88 -21.39
N GLU A 21 -15.72 -12.92 -21.14
CA GLU A 21 -16.92 -12.91 -20.31
C GLU A 21 -16.76 -11.91 -19.16
N GLU A 22 -17.72 -10.99 -19.00
CA GLU A 22 -17.71 -9.99 -17.93
C GLU A 22 -17.70 -10.70 -16.58
N ASN A 23 -16.50 -10.99 -16.07
CA ASN A 23 -16.27 -11.34 -14.70
C ASN A 23 -16.87 -10.22 -13.86
N LYS A 24 -17.97 -10.54 -13.18
CA LYS A 24 -18.63 -9.63 -12.24
C LYS A 24 -17.58 -9.10 -11.27
N VAL A 25 -17.36 -7.79 -11.30
CA VAL A 25 -16.41 -7.10 -10.43
C VAL A 25 -16.87 -7.29 -8.98
N GLN A 26 -16.14 -8.07 -8.19
CA GLN A 26 -16.48 -8.35 -6.80
C GLN A 26 -15.27 -8.12 -5.87
N PHE A 27 -15.41 -7.20 -4.92
CA PHE A 27 -14.47 -7.00 -3.82
C PHE A 27 -14.65 -8.09 -2.77
N VAL A 28 -13.54 -8.75 -2.43
CA VAL A 28 -13.49 -9.85 -1.45
C VAL A 28 -12.85 -9.43 -0.13
N SER A 29 -12.38 -8.17 -0.03
CA SER A 29 -11.74 -7.65 1.16
C SER A 29 -12.17 -6.23 1.50
N HIS A 30 -12.16 -5.90 2.79
CA HIS A 30 -12.43 -4.55 3.28
C HIS A 30 -11.45 -3.51 2.71
N ALA A 31 -10.20 -3.91 2.45
CA ALA A 31 -9.19 -3.01 1.89
C ALA A 31 -9.53 -2.56 0.46
N GLN A 32 -10.06 -3.46 -0.38
CA GLN A 32 -10.52 -3.11 -1.72
C GLN A 32 -11.71 -2.15 -1.65
N VAL A 33 -12.67 -2.40 -0.75
CA VAL A 33 -13.80 -1.50 -0.52
C VAL A 33 -13.32 -0.12 -0.09
N ILE A 34 -12.41 -0.03 0.87
CA ILE A 34 -11.85 1.26 1.34
C ILE A 34 -11.15 2.00 0.20
N GLN A 35 -10.33 1.31 -0.59
CA GLN A 35 -9.64 1.92 -1.72
C GLN A 35 -10.63 2.41 -2.79
N PHE A 36 -11.66 1.63 -3.09
CA PHE A 36 -12.75 2.03 -3.98
C PHE A 36 -13.44 3.29 -3.46
N LEU A 37 -13.85 3.32 -2.19
CA LEU A 37 -14.49 4.48 -1.57
C LEU A 37 -13.59 5.73 -1.62
N ASN A 38 -12.30 5.61 -1.30
CA ASN A 38 -11.37 6.74 -1.29
C ASN A 38 -11.09 7.32 -2.68
N ILE A 39 -11.28 6.54 -3.74
CA ILE A 39 -11.14 7.01 -5.12
C ILE A 39 -12.46 7.59 -5.62
N THR A 40 -13.57 6.95 -5.28
CA THR A 40 -14.92 7.34 -5.72
C THR A 40 -15.40 8.60 -5.02
N TYR A 41 -15.06 8.79 -3.74
CA TYR A 41 -15.54 9.88 -2.90
C TYR A 41 -14.37 10.68 -2.32
N LEU A 42 -14.32 11.98 -2.66
CA LEU A 42 -13.26 12.89 -2.24
C LEU A 42 -13.82 14.02 -1.38
N HIS A 43 -13.09 14.38 -0.33
CA HIS A 43 -13.47 15.45 0.59
C HIS A 43 -13.06 16.85 0.10
N SER A 44 -12.13 16.91 -0.86
CA SER A 44 -11.58 18.12 -1.44
C SER A 44 -11.75 18.09 -2.95
N ASP A 45 -11.80 19.28 -3.54
CA ASP A 45 -11.95 19.44 -4.98
C ASP A 45 -10.75 18.82 -5.72
N PRO A 46 -10.97 17.82 -6.59
CA PRO A 46 -9.91 17.21 -7.38
C PRO A 46 -9.45 18.08 -8.56
N MET A 47 -10.07 19.24 -8.81
CA MET A 47 -9.86 20.07 -10.00
C MET A 47 -10.04 19.26 -11.29
N ASN A 48 -11.00 18.33 -11.28
CA ASN A 48 -11.29 17.42 -12.38
C ASN A 48 -12.80 17.23 -12.52
N GLU A 49 -13.47 18.26 -13.04
CA GLU A 49 -14.91 18.29 -13.29
C GLU A 49 -15.34 17.29 -14.38
N GLU A 50 -14.41 16.78 -15.18
CA GLU A 50 -14.69 15.72 -16.16
C GLU A 50 -15.08 14.43 -15.45
N VAL A 51 -14.32 14.05 -14.43
CA VAL A 51 -14.47 12.78 -13.71
C VAL A 51 -15.34 12.91 -12.46
N TYR A 52 -15.28 14.04 -11.77
CA TYR A 52 -15.95 14.24 -10.49
C TYR A 52 -17.03 15.31 -10.56
N GLU A 53 -18.05 15.15 -9.73
CA GLU A 53 -19.13 16.11 -9.54
C GLU A 53 -19.44 16.29 -8.05
N TRP A 54 -19.83 17.50 -7.65
CA TRP A 54 -20.20 17.78 -6.27
C TRP A 54 -21.61 17.26 -5.97
N LYS A 55 -21.75 16.36 -5.00
CA LYS A 55 -23.02 15.76 -4.60
C LYS A 55 -23.17 15.67 -3.09
N SER A 56 -24.40 15.85 -2.62
CA SER A 56 -24.80 15.52 -1.25
C SER A 56 -25.31 14.09 -1.19
N LEU A 57 -24.70 13.28 -0.34
CA LEU A 57 -24.95 11.85 -0.23
C LEU A 57 -25.34 11.46 1.19
N THR A 58 -26.26 10.53 1.31
CA THR A 58 -26.54 9.82 2.56
C THR A 58 -25.63 8.58 2.69
N ASN A 59 -25.52 8.04 3.91
CA ASN A 59 -24.86 6.74 4.10
C ASN A 59 -25.57 5.60 3.33
N SER A 60 -26.87 5.73 3.07
CA SER A 60 -27.63 4.77 2.28
C SER A 60 -27.21 4.78 0.81
N ASP A 61 -26.91 5.95 0.25
CA ASP A 61 -26.45 6.08 -1.14
C ASP A 61 -25.08 5.42 -1.32
N ILE A 62 -24.16 5.66 -0.37
CA ILE A 62 -22.83 5.05 -0.36
C ILE A 62 -22.93 3.52 -0.24
N LEU A 63 -23.75 3.02 0.68
CA LEU A 63 -23.91 1.58 0.89
C LEU A 63 -24.54 0.88 -0.32
N SER A 64 -25.54 1.52 -0.94
CA SER A 64 -26.19 1.01 -2.16
C SER A 64 -25.21 0.86 -3.31
N LEU A 65 -24.22 1.76 -3.43
CA LEU A 65 -23.14 1.62 -4.41
C LEU A 65 -22.21 0.45 -4.05
N VAL A 66 -21.78 0.36 -2.80
CA VAL A 66 -20.85 -0.69 -2.34
C VAL A 66 -21.45 -2.09 -2.54
N TRP A 67 -22.74 -2.28 -2.26
CA TRP A 67 -23.43 -3.56 -2.46
C TRP A 67 -23.46 -4.05 -3.92
N LYS A 68 -23.25 -3.17 -4.91
CA LYS A 68 -23.10 -3.61 -6.30
C LYS A 68 -21.84 -4.46 -6.50
N TYR A 69 -20.81 -4.25 -5.67
CA TYR A 69 -19.48 -4.84 -5.83
C TYR A 69 -19.07 -5.76 -4.68
N THR A 70 -19.85 -5.94 -3.61
CA THR A 70 -19.46 -6.83 -2.51
C THR A 70 -20.63 -7.32 -1.66
N ASP A 71 -20.49 -8.54 -1.17
CA ASP A 71 -21.37 -9.24 -0.22
C ASP A 71 -20.86 -9.16 1.23
N LEU A 72 -19.70 -8.53 1.46
CA LEU A 72 -19.06 -8.40 2.79
C LEU A 72 -19.97 -7.75 3.86
N PHE A 73 -21.02 -7.05 3.44
CA PHE A 73 -21.94 -6.31 4.29
C PHE A 73 -23.39 -6.80 4.21
N ASP A 74 -23.65 -7.95 3.59
CA ASP A 74 -25.03 -8.48 3.44
C ASP A 74 -25.73 -8.71 4.79
N ASN A 75 -24.94 -9.00 5.83
CA ASN A 75 -25.44 -9.18 7.19
C ASN A 75 -25.57 -7.86 7.99
N LYS A 76 -25.23 -6.70 7.40
CA LYS A 76 -25.27 -5.39 8.10
C LYS A 76 -26.47 -4.57 7.64
N THR A 77 -27.22 -4.05 8.61
CA THR A 77 -28.34 -3.14 8.34
C THR A 77 -27.87 -1.70 8.15
N VAL A 78 -28.60 -0.93 7.34
CA VAL A 78 -28.39 0.53 7.13
C VAL A 78 -28.33 1.30 8.47
N ILE A 79 -29.04 0.82 9.49
CA ILE A 79 -29.07 1.38 10.85
C ILE A 79 -27.69 1.37 11.52
N SER A 80 -26.83 0.39 11.18
CA SER A 80 -25.46 0.30 11.70
C SER A 80 -24.48 1.31 11.08
N PHE A 81 -24.87 1.98 10.00
CA PHE A 81 -24.03 2.96 9.28
C PHE A 81 -24.30 4.42 9.69
N GLY A 82 -25.24 4.67 10.60
CA GLY A 82 -25.50 5.98 11.21
C GLY A 82 -26.75 6.67 10.66
N ASN A 83 -27.52 7.28 11.56
CA ASN A 83 -28.76 7.97 11.25
C ASN A 83 -28.50 9.30 10.51
N GLY A 84 -29.04 9.44 9.29
CA GLY A 84 -29.39 10.74 8.69
C GLY A 84 -28.27 11.74 8.40
N VAL A 85 -26.99 11.36 8.50
CA VAL A 85 -25.88 12.28 8.18
C VAL A 85 -25.73 12.37 6.66
N VAL A 86 -26.05 13.54 6.11
CA VAL A 86 -25.74 13.90 4.72
C VAL A 86 -24.31 14.43 4.66
N ARG A 87 -23.51 13.95 3.71
CA ARG A 87 -22.15 14.44 3.44
C ARG A 87 -22.10 15.01 2.04
N SER A 88 -21.58 16.22 1.90
CA SER A 88 -21.29 16.79 0.58
C SER A 88 -19.85 16.46 0.20
N LEU A 89 -19.69 15.74 -0.92
CA LEU A 89 -18.42 15.19 -1.38
C LEU A 89 -18.30 15.40 -2.89
N PHE A 90 -17.08 15.38 -3.40
CA PHE A 90 -16.84 15.18 -4.82
C PHE A 90 -16.93 13.69 -5.13
N VAL A 91 -17.81 13.33 -6.06
CA VAL A 91 -18.16 11.95 -6.37
C VAL A 91 -17.79 11.67 -7.82
N ALA A 92 -17.13 10.55 -8.06
CA ALA A 92 -16.87 10.10 -9.43
C ALA A 92 -18.22 9.91 -10.17
N LYS A 93 -18.33 10.43 -11.39
CA LYS A 93 -19.54 10.27 -12.21
C LYS A 93 -19.78 8.79 -12.50
N GLU A 94 -21.06 8.42 -12.64
CA GLU A 94 -21.52 7.02 -12.75
C GLU A 94 -20.76 6.23 -13.84
N GLN A 95 -20.51 6.85 -14.99
CA GLN A 95 -19.78 6.27 -16.12
C GLN A 95 -18.34 5.81 -15.79
N TYR A 96 -17.73 6.30 -14.71
CA TYR A 96 -16.36 5.94 -14.31
C TYR A 96 -16.30 4.93 -13.16
N ILE A 97 -17.43 4.62 -12.52
CA ILE A 97 -17.46 3.79 -11.30
C ILE A 97 -16.97 2.37 -11.57
N ASP A 98 -17.46 1.72 -12.64
CA ASP A 98 -17.05 0.36 -12.98
C ASP A 98 -15.56 0.28 -13.33
N ASP A 99 -15.04 1.29 -14.03
CA ASP A 99 -13.61 1.38 -14.35
C ASP A 99 -12.76 1.61 -13.09
N ILE A 100 -13.24 2.42 -12.15
CA ILE A 100 -12.60 2.58 -10.85
C ILE A 100 -12.57 1.24 -10.10
N ALA A 101 -13.68 0.50 -10.08
CA ALA A 101 -13.78 -0.78 -9.41
C ALA A 101 -12.86 -1.84 -10.04
N LYS A 102 -12.83 -1.95 -11.37
CA LYS A 102 -11.87 -2.79 -12.12
C LYS A 102 -10.44 -2.40 -11.78
N ARG A 103 -10.10 -1.11 -11.78
CA ARG A 103 -8.76 -0.63 -11.44
C ARG A 103 -8.33 -1.01 -10.03
N VAL A 104 -9.25 -1.03 -9.05
CA VAL A 104 -8.96 -1.49 -7.69
C VAL A 104 -8.65 -2.99 -7.66
N LEU A 105 -9.38 -3.82 -8.43
CA LEU A 105 -9.12 -5.25 -8.53
C LEU A 105 -7.79 -5.53 -9.24
N ASP A 106 -7.54 -4.84 -10.35
CA ASP A 106 -6.36 -5.03 -11.20
C ASP A 106 -5.07 -4.50 -10.57
N TYR A 107 -5.18 -3.63 -9.56
CA TYR A 107 -4.02 -2.99 -8.92
C TYR A 107 -3.00 -4.01 -8.39
N LEU A 108 -3.45 -4.99 -7.61
CA LEU A 108 -2.54 -5.96 -6.98
C LEU A 108 -1.88 -6.88 -8.02
N PRO A 109 -2.62 -7.50 -8.96
CA PRO A 109 -2.01 -8.27 -10.06
C PRO A 109 -0.99 -7.46 -10.88
N HIS A 110 -1.34 -6.24 -11.28
CA HIS A 110 -0.43 -5.39 -12.05
C HIS A 110 0.83 -5.01 -11.26
N TYR A 111 0.68 -4.68 -9.97
CA TYR A 111 1.81 -4.41 -9.10
C TYR A 111 2.73 -5.62 -8.96
N GLN A 112 2.16 -6.82 -8.77
CA GLN A 112 2.96 -8.05 -8.70
C GLN A 112 3.66 -8.37 -10.02
N LEU A 113 3.03 -8.15 -11.17
CA LEU A 113 3.65 -8.29 -12.50
C LEU A 113 4.84 -7.32 -12.67
N PHE A 114 4.69 -6.08 -12.22
CA PHE A 114 5.79 -5.12 -12.19
C PHE A 114 6.94 -5.58 -11.28
N ILE A 115 6.66 -6.08 -10.08
CA ILE A 115 7.72 -6.65 -9.23
C ILE A 115 8.41 -7.85 -9.93
N GLN A 116 7.65 -8.70 -10.61
CA GLN A 116 8.22 -9.81 -11.36
C GLN A 116 9.10 -9.35 -12.53
N SER A 117 8.78 -8.24 -13.21
CA SER A 117 9.64 -7.69 -14.25
C SER A 117 10.97 -7.19 -13.67
N LEU A 118 10.94 -6.53 -12.51
CA LEU A 118 12.16 -6.14 -11.80
C LEU A 118 13.03 -7.34 -11.42
N LYS A 119 12.42 -8.43 -10.96
CA LYS A 119 13.15 -9.69 -10.67
C LYS A 119 13.79 -10.28 -11.93
N LYS A 120 13.10 -10.25 -13.07
CA LYS A 120 13.66 -10.67 -14.38
C LYS A 120 14.89 -9.83 -14.76
N GLU A 121 14.87 -8.53 -14.43
CA GLU A 121 16.00 -7.61 -14.60
C GLU A 121 17.11 -7.75 -13.54
N ARG A 122 17.01 -8.78 -12.69
CA ARG A 122 17.96 -9.14 -11.63
C ARG A 122 18.03 -8.12 -10.48
N TYR A 123 16.92 -7.43 -10.19
CA TYR A 123 16.80 -6.66 -8.95
C TYR A 123 16.49 -7.59 -7.77
N ASN A 124 17.19 -7.35 -6.65
CA ASN A 124 16.82 -7.91 -5.35
C ASN A 124 15.69 -7.07 -4.75
N ILE A 125 14.55 -7.68 -4.48
CA ILE A 125 13.40 -6.99 -3.93
C ILE A 125 13.48 -7.08 -2.40
N VAL A 126 13.71 -5.95 -1.74
CA VAL A 126 13.91 -5.89 -0.29
C VAL A 126 12.78 -5.14 0.37
N GLY A 127 12.10 -5.77 1.32
CA GLY A 127 11.11 -5.14 2.17
C GLY A 127 11.72 -4.55 3.43
N TYR A 128 11.30 -3.36 3.82
CA TYR A 128 11.65 -2.79 5.12
C TYR A 128 10.42 -2.26 5.85
N ALA A 129 10.21 -2.66 7.10
CA ALA A 129 9.13 -2.16 7.94
C ALA A 129 9.67 -1.54 9.23
N ARG A 130 8.92 -0.61 9.83
CA ARG A 130 9.28 -0.01 11.12
C ARG A 130 8.08 0.15 12.04
N LYS A 131 8.33 0.12 13.34
CA LYS A 131 7.41 0.60 14.38
C LYS A 131 8.07 1.65 15.24
N SER A 132 7.33 2.72 15.51
CA SER A 132 7.79 3.83 16.35
C SER A 132 7.87 3.43 17.82
N ARG A 133 8.60 4.24 18.59
CA ARG A 133 8.70 4.06 20.05
C ARG A 133 7.38 4.51 20.68
N THR A 134 6.53 3.56 21.00
CA THR A 134 5.26 3.78 21.70
C THR A 134 5.17 2.86 22.92
N ASN A 135 4.21 3.14 23.80
CA ASN A 135 4.00 2.38 25.03
C ASN A 135 3.29 1.03 24.82
N GLU A 136 3.24 0.53 23.58
CA GLU A 136 2.74 -0.81 23.28
C GLU A 136 3.70 -1.89 23.82
N ASN A 137 3.13 -2.98 24.31
CA ASN A 137 3.89 -4.14 24.78
C ASN A 137 4.59 -4.86 23.62
N ASP A 138 5.58 -5.68 23.95
CA ASP A 138 6.40 -6.35 22.92
C ASP A 138 5.62 -7.36 22.10
N GLU A 139 4.65 -8.06 22.69
CA GLU A 139 3.77 -8.98 21.95
C GLU A 139 2.97 -8.27 20.85
N SER A 140 2.37 -7.11 21.17
CA SER A 140 1.64 -6.30 20.19
C SER A 140 2.56 -5.77 19.10
N ARG A 141 3.78 -5.36 19.48
CA ARG A 141 4.80 -4.88 18.54
C ARG A 141 5.23 -5.99 17.58
N ILE A 142 5.51 -7.18 18.09
CA ILE A 142 5.86 -8.38 17.30
C ILE A 142 4.72 -8.70 16.34
N ARG A 143 3.48 -8.80 16.83
CA ARG A 143 2.31 -9.07 16.00
C ARG A 143 2.16 -8.07 14.86
N LEU A 144 2.29 -6.77 15.14
CA LEU A 144 2.15 -5.71 14.13
C LEU A 144 3.28 -5.75 13.09
N LEU A 145 4.53 -5.93 13.52
CA LEU A 145 5.66 -6.09 12.61
C LEU A 145 5.53 -7.34 11.74
N GLN A 146 5.12 -8.47 12.32
CA GLN A 146 4.90 -9.71 11.57
C GLN A 146 3.79 -9.53 10.53
N GLN A 147 2.71 -8.81 10.86
CA GLN A 147 1.68 -8.46 9.88
C GLN A 147 2.22 -7.58 8.74
N MET A 148 3.08 -6.61 9.05
CA MET A 148 3.73 -5.78 8.01
C MET A 148 4.65 -6.64 7.13
N ALA A 149 5.44 -7.54 7.72
CA ALA A 149 6.32 -8.46 7.01
C ALA A 149 5.53 -9.42 6.10
N SER A 150 4.47 -10.05 6.60
CA SER A 150 3.60 -10.92 5.79
C SER A 150 3.01 -10.17 4.60
N ARG A 151 2.54 -8.93 4.79
CA ARG A 151 2.02 -8.09 3.70
C ARG A 151 3.07 -7.75 2.66
N LEU A 152 4.30 -7.46 3.06
CA LEU A 152 5.40 -7.25 2.13
C LEU A 152 5.66 -8.50 1.29
N LYS A 153 5.64 -9.68 1.91
CA LYS A 153 5.80 -10.97 1.22
C LYS A 153 4.67 -11.26 0.24
N GLU A 154 3.43 -11.17 0.70
CA GLU A 154 2.24 -11.51 -0.09
C GLU A 154 2.01 -10.51 -1.24
N ARG A 155 2.09 -9.21 -0.96
CA ARG A 155 1.72 -8.18 -1.95
C ARG A 155 2.88 -7.74 -2.81
N SER A 156 4.07 -7.63 -2.23
CA SER A 156 5.24 -7.07 -2.91
C SER A 156 6.29 -8.11 -3.29
N LEU A 157 6.00 -9.40 -3.10
CA LEU A 157 6.86 -10.52 -3.49
C LEU A 157 8.32 -10.32 -3.06
N VAL A 158 8.56 -9.72 -1.90
CA VAL A 158 9.92 -9.39 -1.43
C VAL A 158 10.75 -10.66 -1.21
N ASP A 159 12.03 -10.60 -1.55
CA ASP A 159 12.99 -11.68 -1.37
C ASP A 159 13.56 -11.69 0.05
N LYS A 160 13.74 -10.49 0.63
CA LYS A 160 14.29 -10.28 1.97
C LYS A 160 13.49 -9.22 2.72
N ILE A 161 13.36 -9.38 4.04
CA ILE A 161 12.61 -8.45 4.89
C ILE A 161 13.48 -8.04 6.06
N PHE A 162 13.59 -6.73 6.28
CA PHE A 162 14.26 -6.15 7.45
C PHE A 162 13.28 -5.29 8.23
N VAL A 163 13.49 -5.16 9.53
CA VAL A 163 12.55 -4.42 10.39
C VAL A 163 13.23 -3.58 11.45
N SER A 164 12.68 -2.41 11.77
CA SER A 164 13.08 -1.66 12.96
C SER A 164 11.96 -1.68 14.01
N PRO A 165 12.11 -2.43 15.11
CA PRO A 165 11.06 -2.51 16.12
C PRO A 165 10.76 -1.23 16.88
N ARG A 166 11.77 -0.37 17.04
CA ARG A 166 11.70 0.80 17.91
C ARG A 166 12.37 2.02 17.25
N ALA A 167 11.88 2.40 16.07
CA ALA A 167 12.42 3.50 15.27
C ALA A 167 11.38 4.56 14.89
N ASN A 168 11.67 5.80 15.26
CA ASN A 168 10.82 6.94 14.93
C ASN A 168 11.04 7.41 13.49
N ALA A 169 10.05 8.13 12.94
CA ALA A 169 10.08 8.56 11.55
C ALA A 169 11.20 9.58 11.27
N ASN A 170 11.53 10.40 12.27
CA ASN A 170 12.54 11.44 12.23
C ASN A 170 13.96 10.95 12.53
N GLU A 171 14.14 9.68 12.93
CA GLU A 171 15.46 9.09 13.14
C GLU A 171 16.08 8.72 11.80
N LEU A 172 17.34 9.11 11.60
CA LEU A 172 18.12 8.80 10.41
C LEU A 172 18.29 7.29 10.28
N MET A 173 18.30 6.77 9.06
CA MET A 173 18.36 5.32 8.81
C MET A 173 19.62 4.68 9.44
N VAL A 174 20.75 5.40 9.39
CA VAL A 174 22.04 4.95 9.96
C VAL A 174 22.04 4.88 11.49
N GLU A 175 21.16 5.62 12.15
CA GLU A 175 21.06 5.69 13.61
C GLU A 175 20.07 4.67 14.19
N ARG A 176 19.31 3.98 13.34
CA ARG A 176 18.29 3.01 13.77
C ARG A 176 18.94 1.70 14.22
N ASP A 177 18.38 1.11 15.28
CA ASP A 177 18.78 -0.21 15.76
C ASP A 177 20.29 -0.34 16.10
N LEU A 178 20.94 0.76 16.49
CA LEU A 178 22.29 0.73 17.05
C LEU A 178 22.36 -0.13 18.32
N ILE A 179 21.28 -0.14 19.09
CA ILE A 179 21.04 -1.12 20.17
C ILE A 179 20.14 -2.22 19.59
N LYS A 180 20.66 -3.45 19.59
CA LYS A 180 19.98 -4.60 19.02
C LYS A 180 18.75 -4.99 19.86
N ASN A 181 17.63 -5.23 19.17
CA ASN A 181 16.38 -5.69 19.75
C ASN A 181 16.22 -7.21 19.57
N GLU A 182 17.23 -7.99 19.99
CA GLU A 182 17.32 -9.42 19.66
C GLU A 182 16.10 -10.24 20.08
N ASP A 183 15.54 -9.95 21.25
CA ASP A 183 14.40 -10.70 21.80
C ASP A 183 13.15 -10.56 20.92
N ILE A 184 12.99 -9.40 20.27
CA ILE A 184 11.91 -9.14 19.32
C ILE A 184 12.24 -9.78 17.97
N LEU A 185 13.46 -9.61 17.47
CA LEU A 185 13.87 -10.11 16.17
C LEU A 185 13.80 -11.64 16.08
N LYS A 186 14.18 -12.36 17.15
CA LYS A 186 14.11 -13.83 17.23
C LYS A 186 12.69 -14.38 17.06
N GLN A 187 11.67 -13.58 17.35
CA GLN A 187 10.26 -13.97 17.24
C GLN A 187 9.63 -13.61 15.89
N LEU A 188 10.38 -12.93 15.01
CA LEU A 188 9.90 -12.48 13.70
C LEU A 188 10.52 -13.33 12.59
N THR A 189 9.75 -13.57 11.53
CA THR A 189 10.27 -14.23 10.31
C THR A 189 10.87 -13.18 9.37
N VAL A 190 12.05 -12.66 9.73
CA VAL A 190 12.75 -11.56 9.03
C VAL A 190 14.26 -11.82 8.99
N GLU A 191 14.98 -11.10 8.13
CA GLU A 191 16.43 -11.26 7.91
C GLU A 191 17.28 -10.46 8.90
N GLY A 192 16.69 -9.46 9.56
CA GLY A 192 17.41 -8.63 10.53
C GLY A 192 16.79 -7.24 10.68
N ASP A 193 17.57 -6.32 11.22
CA ASP A 193 17.17 -4.95 11.49
C ASP A 193 17.67 -3.91 10.47
N ALA A 194 17.54 -2.61 10.78
CA ALA A 194 18.03 -1.56 9.89
C ALA A 194 19.55 -1.62 9.65
N GLN A 195 20.35 -2.04 10.63
CA GLN A 195 21.79 -2.16 10.44
C GLN A 195 22.11 -3.32 9.50
N ASP A 196 21.38 -4.43 9.64
CA ASP A 196 21.51 -5.59 8.75
C ASP A 196 21.08 -5.24 7.31
N LEU A 197 20.03 -4.41 7.16
CA LEU A 197 19.63 -3.86 5.87
C LEU A 197 20.71 -2.99 5.24
N LEU A 198 21.33 -2.07 5.99
CA LEU A 198 22.38 -1.20 5.48
C LEU A 198 23.60 -2.02 5.02
N ASN A 199 23.98 -3.03 5.79
CA ASN A 199 25.02 -3.98 5.40
C ASN A 199 24.65 -4.72 4.12
N TYR A 200 23.41 -5.21 4.01
CA TYR A 200 22.93 -5.87 2.80
C TYR A 200 22.95 -4.94 1.59
N ILE A 201 22.52 -3.69 1.76
CA ILE A 201 22.52 -2.68 0.69
C ILE A 201 23.94 -2.38 0.21
N ASN A 202 24.89 -2.22 1.13
CA ASN A 202 26.28 -1.94 0.79
C ASN A 202 26.94 -3.08 -0.01
N GLN A 203 26.50 -4.32 0.19
CA GLN A 203 27.02 -5.50 -0.49
C GLN A 203 26.36 -5.78 -1.84
N ASN A 204 25.19 -5.20 -2.13
CA ASN A 204 24.37 -5.52 -3.29
C ASN A 204 24.07 -4.28 -4.15
N LYS A 205 24.34 -4.35 -5.46
CA LYS A 205 24.25 -3.18 -6.35
C LYS A 205 22.88 -2.98 -7.02
N LYS A 206 22.06 -4.02 -7.11
CA LYS A 206 20.72 -3.97 -7.75
C LYS A 206 19.65 -4.28 -6.71
N ILE A 207 19.15 -3.22 -6.06
CA ILE A 207 18.15 -3.35 -5.01
C ILE A 207 16.95 -2.45 -5.34
N CYS A 208 15.78 -3.04 -5.18
CA CYS A 208 14.52 -2.33 -5.08
C CYS A 208 14.06 -2.40 -3.62
N LEU A 209 14.17 -1.29 -2.90
CA LEU A 209 13.68 -1.20 -1.52
C LEU A 209 12.19 -0.82 -1.53
N ILE A 210 11.39 -1.59 -0.81
CA ILE A 210 9.95 -1.43 -0.66
C ILE A 210 9.64 -1.16 0.81
N ILE A 211 9.12 0.03 1.09
CA ILE A 211 8.72 0.44 2.44
C ILE A 211 7.21 0.63 2.47
N PRO A 212 6.47 0.00 3.39
CA PRO A 212 5.05 0.26 3.56
C PRO A 212 4.87 1.65 4.19
N GLY A 213 4.19 2.55 3.49
CA GLY A 213 3.75 3.83 4.01
C GLY A 213 2.55 3.65 4.95
N TYR A 214 2.47 4.50 5.98
CA TYR A 214 1.34 4.56 6.90
C TYR A 214 0.58 5.87 6.66
N ALA A 215 -0.57 5.77 6.00
CA ALA A 215 -1.71 6.66 6.15
C ALA A 215 -2.95 5.76 5.99
N GLU A 216 -3.68 5.57 7.09
CA GLU A 216 -5.05 5.04 7.14
C GLU A 216 -5.47 4.07 6.01
N ASN A 217 -5.26 2.76 6.21
CA ASN A 217 -5.83 1.68 5.40
C ASN A 217 -5.54 1.71 3.87
N VAL A 218 -4.65 2.58 3.39
CA VAL A 218 -4.19 2.60 2.00
C VAL A 218 -2.66 2.52 1.99
N TYR A 219 -2.14 1.39 1.51
CA TYR A 219 -0.70 1.15 1.46
C TYR A 219 -0.06 1.94 0.33
N THR A 220 0.58 3.06 0.67
CA THR A 220 1.48 3.75 -0.24
C THR A 220 2.88 3.13 -0.09
N TYR A 221 3.31 2.28 -1.02
CA TYR A 221 4.69 1.76 -1.01
C TYR A 221 5.68 2.77 -1.57
N VAL A 222 6.81 2.96 -0.89
CA VAL A 222 7.93 3.81 -1.34
C VAL A 222 8.98 2.95 -2.04
N PHE A 223 9.29 3.28 -3.29
CA PHE A 223 10.32 2.64 -4.12
C PHE A 223 11.64 3.39 -4.00
N LEU A 224 12.70 2.73 -3.50
CA LEU A 224 14.07 3.23 -3.57
C LEU A 224 14.88 2.33 -4.53
N SER A 225 15.16 2.81 -5.74
CA SER A 225 16.17 2.20 -6.62
C SER A 225 17.52 2.87 -6.35
N LEU A 226 18.40 2.17 -5.64
CA LEU A 226 19.79 2.59 -5.46
C LEU A 226 20.62 2.09 -6.65
N CYS A 227 20.79 2.93 -7.67
CA CYS A 227 21.90 2.75 -8.62
C CYS A 227 23.16 3.33 -7.98
N THR A 228 23.98 2.47 -7.38
CA THR A 228 25.27 2.87 -6.80
C THR A 228 26.29 3.18 -7.89
N SER A 229 26.39 4.45 -8.29
CA SER A 229 27.69 5.07 -8.55
C SER A 229 28.04 5.91 -7.33
N MET A 230 28.89 5.38 -6.46
CA MET A 230 29.35 6.04 -5.24
C MET A 230 29.98 7.40 -5.55
N THR A 231 29.50 8.44 -4.85
CA THR A 231 30.27 9.42 -4.04
C THR A 231 29.33 10.59 -3.71
N THR A 232 28.64 10.53 -2.57
CA THR A 232 28.20 11.67 -1.72
C THR A 232 27.24 11.18 -0.63
N PRO A 233 27.23 11.81 0.57
CA PRO A 233 26.60 11.27 1.76
C PRO A 233 25.07 11.32 1.69
N VAL A 234 24.44 10.33 2.32
CA VAL A 234 22.99 10.16 2.43
C VAL A 234 22.49 11.06 3.58
N PHE A 235 21.54 11.94 3.27
CA PHE A 235 20.81 12.78 4.24
C PHE A 235 19.59 12.05 4.79
#